data_AF-A0A971PJL6-F1
#
_entry.id   AF-A0A971PJL6-F1
#
_cell.length_a   1.000
_cell.length_b   1.000
_cell.length_c   1.000
_cell.angle_alpha   90.00
_cell.angle_beta   90.00
_cell.angle_gamma   90.00
#
_symmetry.space_group_name_H-M   'P 1'
#
loop_
_entity.id
_entity.type
_entity.pdbx_description
1 polymer ?
#
loop_
_entity_poly.entity_id
_entity_poly.type
_entity_poly.pdbx_seq_one_letter_code
_entity_poly.pdbx_strand_id
1 'polypeptide(L)'
;MKTRGVAAVLCLAAAAAAAPALSQPMTAGQDKLMSKRAAQVDAYRKLTEQIKGLRIDANTYVRDYVAESDQVQSALDAFIKGLKIDGMPRYLPDGTCEVDVQVTLQQVMQGLKRIHLDYPDKKRTRMSFDQMGQYTKKTVFRATGVGVPPSQKAESPAPKGVSMKTQGIPGWENVTTQGRLLAERGALTDARRNLAETVKGLRISGNTYVKDFAVLNDQVQTSLNTFMAGIKESGPYRYLPDGICEVDVEVTIQDVVKQLNTIRTHYYAGFPPQSVFRDIQFEQILSWGPPKVIRATGNGAVPGKGYLKDASPGAAGGAMRPAGSAAAMPPWATQTVKATGTGVPREGALGTAARLEAERAAEAVARRNLVEKVHGVRIDAQTTVQDYVTVNDRVQAEVSRYLAGARLVGEPVIMPDGTIEVTMELPLDGLWQIVSGTQVAQAE
;
A
#
# COMPACT_ATOMS: atom_id res chain seq x y z
N MET A 1 5.34 -49.53 -58.62
CA MET A 1 3.91 -49.28 -58.32
C MET A 1 3.72 -49.54 -56.82
N LYS A 2 3.84 -48.52 -55.95
CA LYS A 2 2.75 -47.71 -55.34
C LYS A 2 1.51 -48.53 -54.91
N THR A 3 1.29 -48.64 -53.59
CA THR A 3 0.06 -48.37 -52.77
C THR A 3 0.19 -49.10 -51.41
N ARG A 4 0.54 -48.45 -50.28
CA ARG A 4 -0.28 -47.74 -49.26
C ARG A 4 -1.28 -48.63 -48.47
N GLY A 5 -1.11 -48.70 -47.13
CA GLY A 5 -2.07 -49.30 -46.20
C GLY A 5 -1.73 -49.12 -44.71
N VAL A 6 -2.01 -47.92 -44.18
CA VAL A 6 -2.42 -47.53 -42.81
C VAL A 6 -1.65 -48.08 -41.58
N ALA A 7 -0.84 -47.22 -40.95
CA ALA A 7 -0.40 -47.35 -39.56
C ALA A 7 -1.27 -46.46 -38.65
N ALA A 8 -1.97 -47.07 -37.70
CA ALA A 8 -2.75 -46.37 -36.68
C ALA A 8 -1.81 -45.78 -35.63
N VAL A 9 -1.72 -44.45 -35.58
CA VAL A 9 -1.01 -43.72 -34.52
C VAL A 9 -2.00 -43.49 -33.37
N LEU A 10 -1.78 -44.20 -32.27
CA LEU A 10 -2.52 -44.04 -31.02
C LEU A 10 -1.90 -42.85 -30.26
N CYS A 11 -2.46 -41.66 -30.44
CA CYS A 11 -2.07 -40.47 -29.67
C CYS A 11 -2.61 -40.58 -28.23
N LEU A 12 -1.77 -41.05 -27.31
CA LEU A 12 -1.96 -40.88 -25.88
C LEU A 12 -1.62 -39.43 -25.51
N ALA A 13 -2.65 -38.58 -25.49
CA ALA A 13 -2.55 -37.22 -24.97
C ALA A 13 -2.50 -37.27 -23.43
N ALA A 14 -1.29 -37.26 -22.87
CA ALA A 14 -1.08 -37.04 -21.45
C ALA A 14 -1.28 -35.54 -21.14
N ALA A 15 -2.49 -35.17 -20.71
CA ALA A 15 -2.76 -33.87 -20.11
C ALA A 15 -2.10 -33.82 -18.72
N ALA A 16 -0.87 -33.30 -18.65
CA ALA A 16 -0.23 -32.97 -17.38
C ALA A 16 -0.91 -31.73 -16.78
N ALA A 17 -1.85 -31.97 -15.86
CA ALA A 17 -2.39 -30.93 -14.99
C ALA A 17 -1.24 -30.35 -14.14
N ALA A 18 -0.91 -29.08 -14.36
CA ALA A 18 0.02 -28.34 -13.52
C ALA A 18 -0.63 -28.09 -12.15
N ALA A 19 -0.36 -29.00 -11.20
CA ALA A 19 -0.62 -28.76 -9.79
C ALA A 19 0.24 -27.57 -9.31
N PRO A 20 -0.27 -26.71 -8.41
CA PRO A 20 0.57 -25.71 -7.75
C PRO A 20 1.67 -26.45 -6.98
N ALA A 21 2.92 -26.05 -7.21
CA ALA A 21 4.07 -26.61 -6.54
C ALA A 21 3.95 -26.37 -5.02
N LEU A 22 3.42 -27.37 -4.31
CA LEU A 22 3.59 -27.51 -2.87
C LEU A 22 5.08 -27.41 -2.60
N SER A 23 5.46 -26.45 -1.76
CA SER A 23 6.83 -26.24 -1.28
C SER A 23 7.33 -27.55 -0.67
N GLN A 24 8.10 -28.30 -1.44
CA GLN A 24 8.86 -29.43 -0.91
C GLN A 24 9.75 -28.86 0.21
N PRO A 25 9.83 -29.52 1.38
CA PRO A 25 10.73 -29.08 2.43
C PRO A 25 12.15 -29.02 1.84
N MET A 26 12.67 -27.80 1.69
CA MET A 26 14.00 -27.61 1.12
C MET A 26 15.01 -28.34 1.98
N THR A 27 15.96 -29.01 1.35
CA THR A 27 17.04 -29.69 2.06
C THR A 27 17.89 -28.68 2.83
N ALA A 28 18.50 -29.07 3.95
CA ALA A 28 19.37 -28.18 4.76
C ALA A 28 20.51 -27.52 3.94
N GLY A 29 20.94 -28.15 2.84
CA GLY A 29 21.89 -27.57 1.89
C GLY A 29 21.29 -26.46 1.02
N GLN A 30 20.04 -26.61 0.57
CA GLN A 30 19.31 -25.59 -0.18
C GLN A 30 19.00 -24.36 0.68
N ASP A 31 18.61 -24.57 1.93
CA ASP A 31 18.35 -23.46 2.87
C ASP A 31 19.60 -22.63 3.15
N LYS A 32 20.76 -23.29 3.34
CA LYS A 32 22.05 -22.60 3.50
C LYS A 32 22.43 -21.80 2.24
N LEU A 33 22.16 -22.34 1.06
CA LEU A 33 22.45 -21.63 -0.20
C LEU A 33 21.54 -20.40 -0.35
N MET A 34 20.27 -20.54 -0.02
CA MET A 34 19.28 -19.46 -0.15
C MET A 34 19.47 -18.38 0.92
N SER A 35 19.83 -18.74 2.16
CA SER A 35 20.18 -17.77 3.20
C SER A 35 21.42 -16.97 2.80
N LYS A 36 22.46 -17.63 2.27
CA LYS A 36 23.64 -16.96 1.72
C LYS A 36 23.29 -15.98 0.59
N ARG A 37 22.45 -16.39 -0.36
CA ARG A 37 22.00 -15.51 -1.47
C ARG A 37 21.19 -14.32 -0.96
N ALA A 38 20.30 -14.53 0.02
CA ALA A 38 19.54 -13.46 0.63
C ALA A 38 20.44 -12.47 1.39
N ALA A 39 21.45 -12.97 2.11
CA ALA A 39 22.43 -12.16 2.82
C ALA A 39 23.25 -11.29 1.87
N GLN A 40 23.67 -11.85 0.72
CA GLN A 40 24.37 -11.10 -0.33
C GLN A 40 23.52 -9.95 -0.87
N VAL A 41 22.25 -10.20 -1.21
CA VAL A 41 21.34 -9.16 -1.71
C VAL A 41 21.13 -8.06 -0.68
N ASP A 42 20.97 -8.40 0.59
CA ASP A 42 20.84 -7.41 1.67
C ASP A 42 22.13 -6.58 1.86
N ALA A 43 23.30 -7.22 1.78
CA ALA A 43 24.59 -6.54 1.86
C ALA A 43 24.77 -5.53 0.71
N TYR A 44 24.49 -5.96 -0.53
CA TYR A 44 24.57 -5.11 -1.70
C TYR A 44 23.60 -3.93 -1.63
N ARG A 45 22.37 -4.15 -1.13
CA ARG A 45 21.39 -3.07 -0.92
C ARG A 45 21.91 -2.02 0.06
N LYS A 46 22.40 -2.44 1.24
CA LYS A 46 22.98 -1.53 2.24
C LYS A 46 24.18 -0.76 1.68
N LEU A 47 25.03 -1.43 0.90
CA LEU A 47 26.18 -0.82 0.27
C LEU A 47 25.78 0.21 -0.80
N THR A 48 24.74 -0.09 -1.57
CA THR A 48 24.18 0.81 -2.58
C THR A 48 23.69 2.10 -1.95
N GLU A 49 22.98 2.02 -0.81
CA GLU A 49 22.54 3.21 -0.07
C GLU A 49 23.72 4.04 0.45
N GLN A 50 24.78 3.39 0.96
CA GLN A 50 26.00 4.09 1.36
C GLN A 50 26.67 4.81 0.18
N ILE A 51 26.77 4.16 -0.98
CA ILE A 51 27.38 4.73 -2.19
C ILE A 51 26.53 5.89 -2.74
N LYS A 52 25.20 5.74 -2.77
CA LYS A 52 24.25 6.78 -3.19
C LYS A 52 24.36 8.06 -2.34
N GLY A 53 24.75 7.93 -1.07
CA GLY A 53 25.00 9.05 -0.17
C GLY A 53 26.32 9.80 -0.41
N LEU A 54 27.20 9.33 -1.29
CA LEU A 54 28.48 9.98 -1.57
C LEU A 54 28.31 11.25 -2.40
N ARG A 55 29.11 12.27 -2.10
CA ARG A 55 29.19 13.50 -2.89
C ARG A 55 30.16 13.32 -4.05
N ILE A 56 29.73 13.72 -5.24
CA ILE A 56 30.57 13.76 -6.45
C ILE A 56 31.29 15.11 -6.52
N ASP A 57 30.54 16.20 -6.37
CA ASP A 57 31.03 17.58 -6.36
C ASP A 57 30.37 18.40 -5.24
N ALA A 58 30.53 19.73 -5.27
CA ALA A 58 29.98 20.63 -4.25
C ALA A 58 28.44 20.55 -4.11
N ASN A 59 27.73 20.24 -5.20
CA ASN A 59 26.27 20.35 -5.29
C ASN A 59 25.57 19.03 -5.70
N THR A 60 26.31 18.00 -6.10
CA THR A 60 25.77 16.76 -6.69
C THR A 60 26.17 15.55 -5.88
N TYR A 61 25.21 14.69 -5.56
CA TYR A 61 25.44 13.38 -4.96
C TYR A 61 25.33 12.24 -5.99
N VAL A 62 25.88 11.07 -5.65
CA VAL A 62 25.76 9.87 -6.48
C VAL A 62 24.30 9.49 -6.70
N ARG A 63 23.42 9.65 -5.70
CA ARG A 63 21.97 9.42 -5.88
C ARG A 63 21.35 10.32 -6.94
N ASP A 64 21.80 11.58 -7.04
CA ASP A 64 21.25 12.55 -7.97
C ASP A 64 21.72 12.21 -9.39
N TYR A 65 22.99 11.84 -9.54
CA TYR A 65 23.55 11.35 -10.80
C TYR A 65 22.84 10.10 -11.32
N VAL A 66 22.51 9.17 -10.43
CA VAL A 66 21.88 7.89 -10.80
C VAL A 66 20.39 8.07 -11.11
N ALA A 67 19.70 9.00 -10.46
CA ALA A 67 18.28 9.27 -10.69
C ALA A 67 17.99 9.88 -12.08
N GLU A 68 19.01 10.43 -12.75
CA GLU A 68 18.86 11.04 -14.08
C GLU A 68 18.79 10.00 -15.21
N SER A 69 19.22 8.74 -14.99
CA SER A 69 19.19 7.69 -16.02
C SER A 69 19.05 6.29 -15.43
N ASP A 70 17.98 5.59 -15.84
CA ASP A 70 17.74 4.19 -15.50
C ASP A 70 18.88 3.26 -15.96
N GLN A 71 19.58 3.63 -17.04
CA GLN A 71 20.75 2.88 -17.53
C GLN A 71 21.94 3.04 -16.58
N VAL A 72 22.17 4.25 -16.06
CA VAL A 72 23.20 4.54 -15.05
C VAL A 72 22.89 3.82 -13.74
N GLN A 73 21.61 3.79 -13.33
CA GLN A 73 21.17 3.02 -12.16
C GLN A 73 21.42 1.53 -12.32
N SER A 74 21.02 0.97 -13.46
CA SER A 74 21.22 -0.44 -13.75
C SER A 74 22.71 -0.82 -13.78
N ALA A 75 23.55 0.07 -14.33
CA ALA A 75 24.99 -0.12 -14.40
C ALA A 75 25.66 -0.01 -13.02
N LEU A 76 25.19 0.90 -12.15
CA LEU A 76 25.66 1.00 -10.76
C LEU A 76 25.30 -0.27 -9.98
N ASP A 77 24.07 -0.76 -10.11
CA ASP A 77 23.63 -2.00 -9.46
C ASP A 77 24.44 -3.21 -9.95
N ALA A 78 24.77 -3.26 -11.24
CA ALA A 78 25.63 -4.30 -11.82
C ALA A 78 27.07 -4.23 -11.28
N PHE A 79 27.64 -3.03 -11.17
CA PHE A 79 28.95 -2.81 -10.55
C PHE A 79 28.98 -3.30 -9.10
N ILE A 80 27.97 -2.95 -8.30
CA ILE A 80 27.89 -3.33 -6.88
C ILE A 80 27.72 -4.84 -6.71
N LYS A 81 26.87 -5.48 -7.52
CA LYS A 81 26.69 -6.94 -7.53
C LYS A 81 27.96 -7.69 -7.96
N GLY A 82 28.84 -7.05 -8.74
CA GLY A 82 30.13 -7.59 -9.14
C GLY A 82 31.21 -7.53 -8.05
N LEU A 83 30.94 -6.89 -6.92
CA LEU A 83 31.90 -6.80 -5.81
C LEU A 83 32.09 -8.16 -5.14
N LYS A 84 33.36 -8.48 -4.87
CA LYS A 84 33.73 -9.68 -4.12
C LYS A 84 33.29 -9.52 -2.66
N ILE A 85 32.79 -10.63 -2.11
CA ILE A 85 32.48 -10.75 -0.70
C ILE A 85 33.80 -10.69 0.09
N ASP A 86 33.78 -9.94 1.18
CA ASP A 86 34.90 -9.84 2.10
C ASP A 86 34.82 -10.97 3.12
N GLY A 87 35.69 -11.97 2.98
CA GLY A 87 35.72 -13.15 3.84
C GLY A 87 34.71 -14.25 3.49
N MET A 88 34.52 -15.18 4.43
CA MET A 88 33.59 -16.30 4.28
C MET A 88 32.21 -15.95 4.86
N PRO A 89 31.10 -16.39 4.24
CA PRO A 89 29.77 -16.25 4.82
C PRO A 89 29.73 -16.88 6.22
N ARG A 90 29.28 -16.11 7.21
CA ARG A 90 29.16 -16.55 8.61
C ARG A 90 27.77 -17.12 8.81
N TYR A 91 27.68 -18.41 9.13
CA TYR A 91 26.40 -19.05 9.46
C TYR A 91 26.22 -19.07 10.97
N LEU A 92 25.13 -18.50 11.44
CA LEU A 92 24.77 -18.48 12.85
C LEU A 92 24.10 -19.81 13.25
N PRO A 93 24.10 -20.18 14.54
CA PRO A 93 23.45 -21.39 15.04
C PRO A 93 21.96 -21.44 14.74
N ASP A 94 21.34 -20.27 14.54
CA ASP A 94 19.95 -20.11 14.13
C ASP A 94 19.74 -20.32 12.63
N GLY A 95 20.73 -20.75 11.83
CA GLY A 95 20.58 -20.98 10.40
C GLY A 95 20.61 -19.73 9.52
N THR A 96 20.67 -18.54 10.10
CA THR A 96 20.86 -17.29 9.36
C THR A 96 22.29 -17.16 8.85
N CYS A 97 22.46 -16.40 7.77
CA CYS A 97 23.75 -16.16 7.14
C CYS A 97 24.08 -14.67 7.17
N GLU A 98 25.27 -14.31 7.63
CA GLU A 98 25.84 -12.98 7.49
C GLU A 98 26.89 -12.97 6.38
N VAL A 99 26.82 -11.95 5.53
CA VAL A 99 27.77 -11.73 4.44
C VAL A 99 28.27 -10.31 4.52
N ASP A 100 29.59 -10.15 4.58
CA ASP A 100 30.25 -8.87 4.58
C ASP A 100 30.71 -8.52 3.16
N VAL A 101 30.37 -7.33 2.68
CA VAL A 101 30.85 -6.80 1.41
C VAL A 101 31.62 -5.52 1.68
N GLN A 102 32.78 -5.39 1.07
CA GLN A 102 33.63 -4.22 1.20
C GLN A 102 33.97 -3.64 -0.18
N VAL A 103 33.95 -2.30 -0.26
CA VAL A 103 34.41 -1.56 -1.45
C VAL A 103 35.21 -0.34 -1.00
N THR A 104 36.27 -0.02 -1.74
CA THR A 104 37.05 1.20 -1.48
C THR A 104 36.49 2.38 -2.27
N LEU A 105 36.72 3.61 -1.79
CA LEU A 105 36.34 4.82 -2.50
C LEU A 105 36.95 4.87 -3.90
N GLN A 106 38.19 4.39 -4.05
CA GLN A 106 38.87 4.29 -5.36
C GLN A 106 38.13 3.36 -6.33
N GLN A 107 37.66 2.20 -5.86
CA GLN A 107 36.85 1.29 -6.69
C GLN A 107 35.51 1.93 -7.08
N VAL A 108 34.85 2.64 -6.16
CA VAL A 108 33.60 3.36 -6.45
C VAL A 108 33.84 4.45 -7.51
N MET A 109 34.90 5.25 -7.36
CA MET A 109 35.27 6.29 -8.32
C MET A 109 35.55 5.69 -9.71
N GLN A 110 36.30 4.57 -9.78
CA GLN A 110 36.57 3.87 -11.03
C GLN A 110 35.28 3.30 -11.66
N GLY A 111 34.39 2.72 -10.85
CA GLY A 111 33.10 2.22 -11.29
C GLY A 111 32.23 3.32 -11.90
N LEU A 112 32.09 4.44 -11.19
CA LEU A 112 31.32 5.60 -11.67
C LEU A 112 31.92 6.22 -12.93
N LYS A 113 33.26 6.33 -13.02
CA LYS A 113 33.95 6.77 -14.25
C LYS A 113 33.62 5.87 -15.42
N ARG A 114 33.68 4.55 -15.23
CA ARG A 114 33.34 3.59 -16.29
C ARG A 114 31.89 3.73 -16.73
N ILE A 115 30.95 3.81 -15.78
CA ILE A 115 29.52 3.99 -16.07
C ILE A 115 29.28 5.29 -16.85
N HIS A 116 29.97 6.37 -16.47
CA HIS A 116 29.88 7.65 -17.17
C HIS A 116 30.43 7.60 -18.60
N LEU A 117 31.50 6.83 -18.83
CA LEU A 117 32.05 6.62 -20.17
C LEU A 117 31.14 5.74 -21.04
N ASP A 118 30.54 4.70 -20.45
CA ASP A 118 29.64 3.78 -21.15
C ASP A 118 28.29 4.45 -21.49
N TYR A 119 27.85 5.41 -20.66
CA TYR A 119 26.60 6.16 -20.82
C TYR A 119 26.83 7.68 -20.68
N PRO A 120 27.44 8.33 -21.70
CA PRO A 120 27.76 9.74 -21.64
C PRO A 120 26.50 10.61 -21.75
N ASP A 121 26.28 11.46 -20.76
CA ASP A 121 25.22 12.48 -20.81
C ASP A 121 25.72 13.74 -21.55
N LYS A 122 24.97 14.16 -22.58
CA LYS A 122 25.23 15.39 -23.35
C LYS A 122 25.11 16.66 -22.50
N LYS A 123 24.40 16.62 -21.37
CA LYS A 123 24.23 17.77 -20.47
C LYS A 123 25.33 17.91 -19.41
N ARG A 124 26.06 16.83 -19.10
CA ARG A 124 27.05 16.79 -17.99
C ARG A 124 28.40 16.19 -18.39
N THR A 125 28.87 16.47 -19.60
CA THR A 125 30.16 15.97 -20.15
C THR A 125 31.40 16.40 -19.34
N ARG A 126 31.26 17.26 -18.32
CA ARG A 126 32.36 17.80 -17.51
C ARG A 126 32.41 17.26 -16.06
N MET A 127 31.59 16.27 -15.72
CA MET A 127 31.63 15.67 -14.38
C MET A 127 32.95 14.93 -14.14
N SER A 128 33.63 15.24 -13.04
CA SER A 128 34.84 14.54 -12.60
C SER A 128 34.58 13.83 -11.28
N PHE A 129 34.87 12.53 -11.25
CA PHE A 129 34.79 11.71 -10.04
C PHE A 129 36.10 11.73 -9.24
N ASP A 130 37.16 12.38 -9.74
CA ASP A 130 38.48 12.44 -9.08
C ASP A 130 38.46 13.24 -7.78
N GLN A 131 37.54 14.21 -7.69
CA GLN A 131 37.41 15.10 -6.54
C GLN A 131 36.55 14.51 -5.41
N MET A 132 35.98 13.32 -5.59
CA MET A 132 35.18 12.64 -4.54
C MET A 132 35.96 12.43 -3.24
N GLY A 133 37.27 12.22 -3.34
CA GLY A 133 38.17 12.08 -2.18
C GLY A 133 38.31 13.35 -1.34
N GLN A 134 37.96 14.52 -1.87
CA GLN A 134 37.98 15.79 -1.12
C GLN A 134 36.75 15.93 -0.21
N TYR A 135 35.60 15.40 -0.63
CA TYR A 135 34.34 15.50 0.10
C TYR A 135 34.09 14.31 1.04
N THR A 136 34.78 13.20 0.81
CA THR A 136 34.56 11.96 1.57
C THR A 136 35.84 11.51 2.26
N LYS A 137 35.91 11.69 3.58
CA LYS A 137 37.05 11.25 4.41
C LYS A 137 37.14 9.71 4.54
N LYS A 138 36.02 9.01 4.35
CA LYS A 138 35.94 7.54 4.48
C LYS A 138 36.42 6.87 3.19
N THR A 139 37.49 6.09 3.28
CA THR A 139 38.12 5.43 2.13
C THR A 139 37.63 4.00 1.89
N VAL A 140 36.99 3.39 2.89
CA VAL A 140 36.49 2.01 2.85
C VAL A 140 35.05 1.96 3.33
N PHE A 141 34.17 1.38 2.51
CA PHE A 141 32.77 1.14 2.82
C PHE A 141 32.55 -0.35 3.04
N ARG A 142 31.96 -0.69 4.17
CA ARG A 142 31.61 -2.06 4.53
C ARG A 142 30.12 -2.12 4.83
N ALA A 143 29.49 -3.16 4.30
CA ALA A 143 28.10 -3.47 4.58
C ALA A 143 27.97 -4.96 4.92
N THR A 144 27.35 -5.24 6.06
CA THR A 144 26.99 -6.60 6.50
C THR A 144 25.53 -6.84 6.15
N GLY A 145 25.27 -7.80 5.27
CA GLY A 145 23.94 -8.27 4.94
C GLY A 145 23.57 -9.49 5.76
N VAL A 146 22.28 -9.61 6.09
CA VAL A 146 21.75 -10.75 6.83
C VAL A 146 20.71 -11.45 5.98
N GLY A 147 20.85 -12.77 5.84
CA GLY A 147 19.98 -13.62 5.07
C GLY A 147 19.38 -14.70 5.95
N VAL A 148 18.05 -14.68 6.07
CA VAL A 148 17.29 -15.70 6.79
C VAL A 148 16.93 -16.83 5.81
N PRO A 149 17.14 -18.10 6.18
CA PRO A 149 16.79 -19.23 5.33
C PRO A 149 15.28 -19.26 5.03
N PRO A 150 14.86 -19.71 3.84
CA PRO A 150 13.44 -19.77 3.46
C PRO A 150 12.55 -20.53 4.45
N SER A 151 13.04 -21.63 5.03
CA SER A 151 12.36 -22.38 6.10
C SER A 151 12.04 -21.52 7.31
N GLN A 152 12.94 -20.61 7.70
CA GLN A 152 12.71 -19.66 8.79
C GLN A 152 12.13 -18.33 8.34
N LYS A 153 12.09 -18.01 7.04
CA LYS A 153 11.25 -16.89 6.57
C LYS A 153 9.76 -17.21 6.74
N ALA A 154 9.40 -18.49 6.79
CA ALA A 154 8.07 -18.95 7.15
C ALA A 154 7.82 -18.90 8.67
N GLU A 155 8.85 -19.11 9.51
CA GLU A 155 8.70 -19.26 10.97
C GLU A 155 9.33 -18.16 11.85
N SER A 156 10.13 -17.23 11.30
CA SER A 156 10.86 -16.23 12.08
C SER A 156 10.30 -14.81 11.90
N PRO A 157 10.14 -14.04 13.00
CA PRO A 157 9.39 -12.79 13.02
C PRO A 157 10.19 -11.63 12.42
N ALA A 158 9.47 -10.60 11.97
CA ALA A 158 10.00 -9.32 11.51
C ALA A 158 10.93 -8.65 12.56
N PRO A 159 11.79 -7.70 12.14
CA PRO A 159 13.04 -7.36 12.82
C PRO A 159 12.84 -6.84 14.26
N LYS A 160 13.75 -7.27 15.15
CA LYS A 160 13.85 -6.77 16.53
C LYS A 160 14.31 -5.31 16.52
N GLY A 161 13.31 -4.45 16.52
CA GLY A 161 13.43 -3.01 16.69
C GLY A 161 12.24 -2.36 17.39
N VAL A 162 11.25 -3.13 17.86
CA VAL A 162 10.34 -2.80 18.98
C VAL A 162 9.87 -4.13 19.55
N SER A 163 10.48 -4.62 20.63
CA SER A 163 9.87 -5.70 21.40
C SER A 163 8.93 -5.06 22.41
N MET A 164 7.64 -4.91 22.10
CA MET A 164 6.57 -4.86 23.12
C MET A 164 5.24 -5.38 22.56
N LYS A 165 4.76 -6.47 23.17
CA LYS A 165 3.37 -7.02 23.18
C LYS A 165 2.86 -7.75 21.91
N THR A 166 3.41 -8.94 21.63
CA THR A 166 2.85 -9.87 20.62
C THR A 166 1.94 -10.97 21.19
N GLN A 167 1.66 -10.96 22.50
CA GLN A 167 0.61 -11.78 23.11
C GLN A 167 -0.45 -10.85 23.72
N GLY A 168 -1.72 -11.06 23.34
CA GLY A 168 -2.88 -10.42 23.97
C GLY A 168 -3.48 -9.22 23.24
N ILE A 169 -3.26 -9.05 21.92
CA ILE A 169 -4.07 -8.12 21.12
C ILE A 169 -5.35 -8.89 20.70
N PRO A 170 -6.53 -8.55 21.26
CA PRO A 170 -7.77 -9.24 20.94
C PRO A 170 -8.02 -9.23 19.43
N GLY A 171 -8.28 -10.39 18.81
CA GLY A 171 -8.59 -10.54 17.37
C GLY A 171 -7.39 -10.68 16.44
N TRP A 172 -6.16 -10.60 16.97
CA TRP A 172 -4.91 -10.73 16.20
C TRP A 172 -4.10 -11.98 16.56
N GLU A 173 -4.68 -12.88 17.36
CA GLU A 173 -4.04 -14.09 17.89
C GLU A 173 -3.62 -15.03 16.75
N ASN A 174 -4.45 -15.09 15.71
CA ASN A 174 -4.27 -15.97 14.56
C ASN A 174 -3.60 -15.27 13.38
N VAL A 175 -3.13 -14.02 13.51
CA VAL A 175 -2.50 -13.30 12.39
C VAL A 175 -1.00 -13.59 12.35
N THR A 176 -0.47 -13.92 11.16
CA THR A 176 0.98 -14.09 10.98
C THR A 176 1.71 -12.76 11.08
N THR A 177 3.00 -12.79 11.43
CA THR A 177 3.85 -11.59 11.49
C THR A 177 3.89 -10.86 10.15
N GLN A 178 3.82 -11.59 9.04
CA GLN A 178 3.74 -11.01 7.70
C GLN A 178 2.38 -10.34 7.44
N GLY A 179 1.27 -10.96 7.86
CA GLY A 179 -0.06 -10.37 7.76
C GLY A 179 -0.17 -9.04 8.50
N ARG A 180 0.44 -8.98 9.68
CA ARG A 180 0.51 -7.75 10.47
C ARG A 180 1.31 -6.65 9.80
N LEU A 181 2.50 -6.97 9.30
CA LEU A 181 3.31 -5.98 8.58
C LEU A 181 2.61 -5.46 7.31
N LEU A 182 1.85 -6.31 6.62
CA LEU A 182 1.08 -5.91 5.45
C LEU A 182 -0.11 -5.02 5.84
N ALA A 183 -0.79 -5.33 6.94
CA ALA A 183 -1.85 -4.49 7.49
C ALA A 183 -1.30 -3.12 7.94
N GLU A 184 -0.17 -3.07 8.67
CA GLU A 184 0.50 -1.82 9.05
C GLU A 184 0.87 -0.97 7.82
N ARG A 185 1.46 -1.59 6.79
CA ARG A 185 1.81 -0.91 5.53
C ARG A 185 0.59 -0.41 4.77
N GLY A 186 -0.48 -1.20 4.76
CA GLY A 186 -1.77 -0.81 4.19
C GLY A 186 -2.35 0.41 4.91
N ALA A 187 -2.33 0.38 6.24
CA ALA A 187 -2.79 1.47 7.10
C ALA A 187 -2.01 2.75 6.84
N LEU A 188 -0.68 2.68 6.77
CA LEU A 188 0.15 3.85 6.49
C LEU A 188 -0.10 4.42 5.09
N THR A 189 -0.32 3.54 4.10
CA THR A 189 -0.61 3.96 2.73
C THR A 189 -1.97 4.66 2.64
N ASP A 190 -2.99 4.11 3.29
CA ASP A 190 -4.32 4.70 3.38
C ASP A 190 -4.29 6.03 4.16
N ALA A 191 -3.52 6.10 5.24
CA ALA A 191 -3.39 7.30 6.07
C ALA A 191 -2.78 8.45 5.28
N ARG A 192 -1.71 8.17 4.51
CA ARG A 192 -1.09 9.13 3.60
C ARG A 192 -2.03 9.55 2.48
N ARG A 193 -2.88 8.65 1.97
CA ARG A 193 -3.90 8.98 0.97
C ARG A 193 -4.94 9.94 1.53
N ASN A 194 -5.48 9.66 2.72
CA ASN A 194 -6.45 10.52 3.40
C ASN A 194 -5.84 11.89 3.74
N LEU A 195 -4.57 11.90 4.16
CA LEU A 195 -3.83 13.13 4.40
C LEU A 195 -3.64 13.94 3.10
N ALA A 196 -3.29 13.27 2.00
CA ALA A 196 -3.13 13.93 0.71
C ALA A 196 -4.43 14.58 0.23
N GLU A 197 -5.58 13.94 0.40
CA GLU A 197 -6.89 14.53 0.07
C GLU A 197 -7.20 15.75 0.95
N THR A 198 -6.88 15.67 2.24
CA THR A 198 -7.06 16.79 3.17
C THR A 198 -6.16 17.97 2.80
N VAL A 199 -4.90 17.70 2.45
CA VAL A 199 -3.96 18.73 2.01
C VAL A 199 -4.37 19.34 0.67
N LYS A 200 -4.87 18.54 -0.28
CA LYS A 200 -5.45 19.02 -1.54
C LYS A 200 -6.63 19.97 -1.34
N GLY A 201 -7.42 19.77 -0.28
CA GLY A 201 -8.52 20.63 0.13
C GLY A 201 -8.09 21.92 0.83
N LEU A 202 -6.80 22.11 1.14
CA LEU A 202 -6.32 23.32 1.80
C LEU A 202 -6.45 24.52 0.87
N ARG A 203 -7.09 25.58 1.37
CA ARG A 203 -7.22 26.86 0.65
C ARG A 203 -5.91 27.62 0.74
N ILE A 204 -5.38 27.99 -0.42
CA ILE A 204 -4.14 28.74 -0.57
C ILE A 204 -4.42 30.24 -0.72
N SER A 205 -5.48 30.62 -1.44
CA SER A 205 -5.89 32.01 -1.68
C SER A 205 -7.40 32.08 -1.93
N GLY A 206 -7.94 33.29 -2.12
CA GLY A 206 -9.33 33.64 -2.44
C GLY A 206 -10.25 32.46 -2.78
N ASN A 207 -10.17 31.89 -3.97
CA ASN A 207 -10.95 30.69 -4.33
C ASN A 207 -10.06 29.54 -4.82
N THR A 208 -8.80 29.52 -4.38
CA THR A 208 -7.78 28.63 -4.92
C THR A 208 -7.35 27.62 -3.86
N TYR A 209 -7.37 26.35 -4.22
CA TYR A 209 -7.01 25.22 -3.36
C TYR A 209 -5.70 24.56 -3.83
N VAL A 210 -5.07 23.79 -2.95
CA VAL A 210 -3.87 23.00 -3.29
C VAL A 210 -4.11 22.05 -4.46
N LYS A 211 -5.31 21.46 -4.57
CA LYS A 211 -5.68 20.65 -5.73
C LYS A 211 -5.61 21.41 -7.06
N ASP A 212 -6.00 22.69 -7.08
CA ASP A 212 -6.00 23.50 -8.31
C ASP A 212 -4.56 23.81 -8.74
N PHE A 213 -3.66 23.96 -7.77
CA PHE A 213 -2.24 24.10 -8.02
C PHE A 213 -1.60 22.81 -8.56
N ALA A 214 -2.02 21.64 -8.06
CA ALA A 214 -1.50 20.35 -8.50
C ALA A 214 -1.89 19.97 -9.93
N VAL A 215 -3.05 20.44 -10.43
CA VAL A 215 -3.55 20.12 -11.79
C VAL A 215 -2.76 20.84 -12.90
N LEU A 216 -2.08 21.94 -12.58
CA LEU A 216 -1.41 22.77 -13.58
C LEU A 216 -0.16 22.13 -14.18
N ASN A 217 0.51 21.24 -13.45
CA ASN A 217 1.77 20.64 -13.87
C ASN A 217 2.02 19.30 -13.18
N ASP A 218 2.28 18.26 -13.98
CA ASP A 218 2.61 16.91 -13.52
C ASP A 218 3.80 16.88 -12.54
N GLN A 219 4.75 17.82 -12.67
CA GLN A 219 5.89 17.95 -11.78
C GLN A 219 5.49 18.45 -10.38
N VAL A 220 4.50 19.34 -10.30
CA VAL A 220 3.93 19.81 -9.01
C VAL A 220 3.24 18.64 -8.32
N GLN A 221 2.42 17.89 -9.06
CA GLN A 221 1.75 16.70 -8.55
C GLN A 221 2.75 15.63 -8.09
N THR A 222 3.81 15.39 -8.87
CA THR A 222 4.87 14.44 -8.53
C THR A 222 5.62 14.85 -7.27
N SER A 223 5.95 16.13 -7.13
CA SER A 223 6.63 16.65 -5.93
C SER A 223 5.74 16.59 -4.69
N LEU A 224 4.45 16.90 -4.81
CA LEU A 224 3.47 16.74 -3.72
C LEU A 224 3.32 15.27 -3.32
N ASN A 225 3.22 14.35 -4.28
CA ASN A 225 3.15 12.91 -4.00
C ASN A 225 4.43 12.41 -3.29
N THR A 226 5.60 12.89 -3.72
CA THR A 226 6.88 12.55 -3.10
C THR A 226 6.95 13.05 -1.66
N PHE A 227 6.48 14.28 -1.40
CA PHE A 227 6.33 14.81 -0.04
C PHE A 227 5.39 13.94 0.79
N MET A 228 4.21 13.58 0.26
CA MET A 228 3.23 12.73 0.97
C MET A 228 3.79 11.34 1.32
N ALA A 229 4.56 10.74 0.40
CA ALA A 229 5.20 9.45 0.61
C ALA A 229 6.29 9.47 1.71
N GLY A 230 6.88 10.65 1.98
CA GLY A 230 7.90 10.84 3.01
C GLY A 230 7.36 11.00 4.44
N ILE A 231 6.04 11.18 4.61
CA ILE A 231 5.40 11.42 5.90
C ILE A 231 5.40 10.14 6.74
N LYS A 232 5.87 10.25 7.98
CA LYS A 232 5.91 9.15 8.94
C LYS A 232 4.68 9.16 9.84
N GLU A 233 4.41 8.03 10.48
CA GLU A 233 3.40 7.87 11.53
C GLU A 233 3.64 8.84 12.70
N SER A 234 2.55 9.40 13.25
CA SER A 234 2.61 10.31 14.41
C SER A 234 2.46 9.57 15.74
N GLY A 235 1.94 8.35 15.72
CA GLY A 235 1.65 7.55 16.92
C GLY A 235 1.75 6.04 16.68
N PRO A 236 1.57 5.23 17.74
CA PRO A 236 1.61 3.78 17.63
C PRO A 236 0.41 3.24 16.83
N TYR A 237 0.62 2.13 16.11
CA TYR A 237 -0.45 1.42 15.43
C TYR A 237 -1.51 0.91 16.43
N ARG A 238 -2.78 1.20 16.15
CA ARG A 238 -3.91 0.66 16.91
C ARG A 238 -4.44 -0.58 16.20
N TYR A 239 -4.62 -1.67 16.95
CA TYR A 239 -5.05 -2.94 16.39
C TYR A 239 -6.47 -3.23 16.85
N LEU A 240 -7.40 -3.29 15.90
CA LEU A 240 -8.81 -3.56 16.15
C LEU A 240 -9.09 -5.07 16.09
N PRO A 241 -10.04 -5.60 16.89
CA PRO A 241 -10.31 -7.04 16.96
C PRO A 241 -10.84 -7.71 15.67
N ASP A 242 -11.12 -6.93 14.64
CA ASP A 242 -11.58 -7.36 13.32
C ASP A 242 -10.43 -7.62 12.33
N GLY A 243 -9.18 -7.53 12.77
CA GLY A 243 -8.00 -7.68 11.91
C GLY A 243 -7.67 -6.42 11.12
N ILE A 244 -8.15 -5.25 11.57
CA ILE A 244 -7.83 -3.94 11.00
C ILE A 244 -6.82 -3.22 11.88
N CYS A 245 -5.80 -2.69 11.22
CA CYS A 245 -4.75 -1.87 11.82
C CYS A 245 -5.02 -0.42 11.45
N GLU A 246 -5.02 0.48 12.44
CA GLU A 246 -5.11 1.91 12.23
C GLU A 246 -3.80 2.61 12.54
N VAL A 247 -3.51 3.68 11.81
CA VAL A 247 -2.38 4.57 12.12
C VAL A 247 -2.76 6.00 11.81
N ASP A 248 -2.28 6.91 12.65
CA ASP A 248 -2.41 8.35 12.43
C ASP A 248 -1.11 8.88 11.78
N VAL A 249 -1.28 9.75 10.80
CA VAL A 249 -0.22 10.55 10.23
C VAL A 249 -0.54 12.03 10.45
N GLU A 250 0.51 12.81 10.70
CA GLU A 250 0.38 14.23 10.98
C GLU A 250 1.34 15.04 10.14
N VAL A 251 0.85 16.14 9.58
CA VAL A 251 1.68 17.14 8.90
C VAL A 251 1.24 18.53 9.33
N THR A 252 2.21 19.40 9.55
CA THR A 252 1.92 20.80 9.89
C THR A 252 1.60 21.59 8.62
N ILE A 253 0.71 22.58 8.72
CA ILE A 253 0.50 23.54 7.61
C ILE A 253 1.81 24.22 7.20
N GLN A 254 2.75 24.44 8.13
CA GLN A 254 4.07 25.00 7.82
C GLN A 254 4.87 24.12 6.86
N ASP A 255 4.89 22.81 7.07
CA ASP A 255 5.60 21.88 6.19
C ASP A 255 4.96 21.83 4.80
N VAL A 256 3.62 21.86 4.73
CA VAL A 256 2.89 21.96 3.46
C VAL A 256 3.23 23.26 2.74
N VAL A 257 3.14 24.40 3.42
CA VAL A 257 3.45 25.72 2.86
C VAL A 257 4.90 25.78 2.39
N LYS A 258 5.85 25.27 3.18
CA LYS A 258 7.27 25.19 2.81
C LYS A 258 7.49 24.33 1.56
N GLN A 259 6.76 23.21 1.45
CA GLN A 259 6.82 22.37 0.27
C GLN A 259 6.22 23.05 -0.95
N LEU A 260 5.05 23.68 -0.84
CA LEU A 260 4.43 24.45 -1.91
C LEU A 260 5.35 25.59 -2.38
N ASN A 261 6.06 26.23 -1.46
CA ASN A 261 7.01 27.28 -1.76
C ASN A 261 8.28 26.76 -2.46
N THR A 262 8.73 25.56 -2.09
CA THR A 262 9.83 24.86 -2.76
C THR A 262 9.43 24.46 -4.17
N ILE A 263 8.21 23.94 -4.36
CA ILE A 263 7.65 23.67 -5.67
C ILE A 263 7.55 24.97 -6.47
N ARG A 264 7.15 26.07 -5.82
CA ARG A 264 7.09 27.39 -6.46
C ARG A 264 8.45 27.78 -7.02
N THR A 265 9.46 27.87 -6.18
CA THR A 265 10.78 28.36 -6.58
C THR A 265 11.46 27.44 -7.60
N HIS A 266 11.25 26.12 -7.51
CA HIS A 266 11.90 25.16 -8.40
C HIS A 266 11.24 25.04 -9.78
N TYR A 267 9.91 25.18 -9.87
CA TYR A 267 9.17 24.95 -11.12
C TYR A 267 8.57 26.23 -11.75
N TYR A 268 8.49 27.37 -11.04
CA TYR A 268 7.93 28.61 -11.61
C TYR A 268 8.86 29.37 -12.55
N ALA A 269 10.15 29.03 -12.64
CA ALA A 269 11.06 29.68 -13.57
C ALA A 269 10.69 29.48 -15.07
N GLY A 270 9.80 28.53 -15.38
CA GLY A 270 9.39 28.17 -16.75
C GLY A 270 7.91 28.41 -17.11
N PHE A 271 7.11 29.06 -16.25
CA PHE A 271 5.69 29.31 -16.52
C PHE A 271 5.43 30.63 -17.27
N PRO A 272 4.38 30.71 -18.11
CA PRO A 272 3.97 31.97 -18.74
C PRO A 272 3.61 33.04 -17.69
N PRO A 273 3.92 34.33 -17.95
CA PRO A 273 3.81 35.43 -16.99
C PRO A 273 2.39 35.76 -16.47
N GLN A 274 1.34 35.12 -16.97
CA GLN A 274 -0.08 35.36 -16.62
C GLN A 274 -0.69 34.32 -15.65
N SER A 275 0.14 33.52 -14.96
CA SER A 275 -0.36 32.55 -13.97
C SER A 275 -0.89 33.26 -12.71
N VAL A 276 -2.18 33.03 -12.38
CA VAL A 276 -2.85 33.48 -11.13
C VAL A 276 -2.08 33.05 -9.86
N PHE A 277 -1.21 32.06 -10.01
CA PHE A 277 -0.46 31.44 -8.93
C PHE A 277 0.89 32.11 -8.67
N ARG A 278 1.32 33.08 -9.50
CA ARG A 278 2.59 33.82 -9.34
C ARG A 278 2.55 34.78 -8.15
N ASP A 279 1.38 35.37 -7.91
CA ASP A 279 1.18 36.40 -6.89
C ASP A 279 0.67 35.83 -5.56
N ILE A 280 0.52 34.51 -5.47
CA ILE A 280 0.13 33.85 -4.22
C ILE A 280 1.29 33.93 -3.22
N GLN A 281 1.06 34.68 -2.13
CA GLN A 281 1.95 34.71 -0.98
C GLN A 281 1.56 33.59 -0.01
N PHE A 282 2.15 32.41 -0.19
CA PHE A 282 1.94 31.25 0.69
C PHE A 282 2.30 31.55 2.16
N GLU A 283 3.20 32.51 2.39
CA GLU A 283 3.59 32.99 3.71
C GLU A 283 2.41 33.65 4.46
N GLN A 284 1.43 34.22 3.74
CA GLN A 284 0.21 34.77 4.35
C GLN A 284 -0.73 33.69 4.89
N ILE A 285 -0.62 32.43 4.44
CA ILE A 285 -1.42 31.31 4.97
C ILE A 285 -1.02 31.02 6.44
N LEU A 286 0.23 31.31 6.79
CA LEU A 286 0.77 31.10 8.14
C LEU A 286 0.30 32.15 9.15
N SER A 287 -0.21 33.30 8.69
CA SER A 287 -0.69 34.37 9.58
C SER A 287 -2.16 34.19 10.00
N TRP A 288 -2.88 33.22 9.40
CA TRP A 288 -4.31 32.98 9.66
C TRP A 288 -4.60 32.16 10.93
N GLY A 289 -3.58 31.88 11.75
CA GLY A 289 -3.70 31.19 13.04
C GLY A 289 -2.44 30.42 13.42
N PRO A 290 -2.38 29.81 14.63
CA PRO A 290 -1.28 28.92 15.01
C PRO A 290 -1.14 27.77 13.99
N PRO A 291 0.02 27.09 13.92
CA PRO A 291 0.20 25.98 12.98
C PRO A 291 -0.86 24.91 13.26
N LYS A 292 -1.88 24.82 12.40
CA LYS A 292 -2.85 23.72 12.47
C LYS A 292 -2.14 22.47 11.99
N VAL A 293 -2.18 21.42 12.80
CA VAL A 293 -1.71 20.10 12.41
C VAL A 293 -2.84 19.43 11.65
N ILE A 294 -2.56 19.00 10.44
CA ILE A 294 -3.48 18.18 9.65
C ILE A 294 -3.21 16.74 10.03
N ARG A 295 -4.23 16.10 10.61
CA ARG A 295 -4.19 14.70 11.00
C ARG A 295 -5.02 13.88 10.02
N ALA A 296 -4.54 12.69 9.67
CA ALA A 296 -5.35 11.72 8.96
C ALA A 296 -5.10 10.34 9.53
N THR A 297 -6.18 9.59 9.69
CA THR A 297 -6.14 8.19 10.10
C THR A 297 -6.29 7.32 8.86
N GLY A 298 -5.49 6.27 8.77
CA GLY A 298 -5.60 5.25 7.74
C GLY A 298 -5.75 3.86 8.28
N ASN A 299 -6.29 2.98 7.45
CA ASN A 299 -6.68 1.63 7.82
C ASN A 299 -6.03 0.60 6.92
N GLY A 300 -5.57 -0.50 7.50
CA GLY A 300 -5.03 -1.62 6.76
C GLY A 300 -5.55 -2.92 7.33
N ALA A 301 -6.19 -3.71 6.49
CA ALA A 301 -6.66 -5.04 6.85
C ALA A 301 -5.58 -6.09 6.59
N VAL A 302 -5.58 -7.16 7.39
CA VAL A 302 -4.77 -8.34 7.12
C VAL A 302 -5.21 -8.95 5.78
N PRO A 303 -4.29 -9.13 4.81
CA PRO A 303 -4.64 -9.79 3.55
C PRO A 303 -5.07 -11.23 3.83
N GLY A 304 -5.92 -11.84 2.99
CA GLY A 304 -6.72 -13.05 3.28
C GLY A 304 -5.98 -14.32 3.75
N LYS A 305 -6.66 -15.48 3.70
CA LYS A 305 -6.33 -16.75 4.40
C LYS A 305 -4.85 -17.17 4.50
N GLY A 306 -3.99 -16.80 3.55
CA GLY A 306 -2.53 -17.07 3.59
C GLY A 306 -1.75 -16.33 4.68
N TYR A 307 -2.37 -15.39 5.40
CA TYR A 307 -1.74 -14.64 6.49
C TYR A 307 -2.37 -14.90 7.86
N LEU A 308 -3.16 -15.97 7.98
CA LEU A 308 -3.66 -16.51 9.23
C LEU A 308 -2.86 -17.79 9.60
N LYS A 309 -2.56 -17.97 10.88
CA LYS A 309 -2.01 -19.22 11.43
C LYS A 309 -3.15 -20.25 11.38
N ASP A 310 -2.93 -21.30 10.60
CA ASP A 310 -3.82 -22.43 10.28
C ASP A 310 -4.77 -22.26 9.08
N ALA A 311 -4.27 -22.66 7.91
CA ALA A 311 -5.10 -23.14 6.80
C ALA A 311 -4.58 -24.51 6.36
N SER A 312 -5.10 -25.58 6.96
CA SER A 312 -5.04 -26.93 6.41
C SER A 312 -6.43 -27.33 5.89
N PRO A 313 -6.56 -28.01 4.73
CA PRO A 313 -7.80 -28.09 3.99
C PRO A 313 -8.67 -29.26 4.46
N GLY A 314 -9.88 -28.97 4.93
CA GLY A 314 -10.91 -29.99 5.14
C GLY A 314 -11.79 -29.74 6.35
N ALA A 315 -12.82 -28.91 6.19
CA ALA A 315 -14.10 -29.03 6.89
C ALA A 315 -15.04 -27.92 6.39
N ALA A 316 -15.99 -28.30 5.55
CA ALA A 316 -17.27 -27.61 5.53
C ALA A 316 -17.95 -27.89 6.87
N GLY A 317 -18.32 -26.85 7.61
CA GLY A 317 -19.02 -27.00 8.90
C GLY A 317 -18.88 -25.75 9.76
N GLY A 318 -20.02 -25.21 10.20
CA GLY A 318 -20.16 -23.89 10.80
C GLY A 318 -19.26 -23.62 12.00
N ALA A 319 -18.73 -22.39 12.05
CA ALA A 319 -17.94 -21.92 13.17
C ALA A 319 -18.86 -21.49 14.33
N MET A 320 -18.98 -22.35 15.34
CA MET A 320 -19.41 -21.97 16.68
C MET A 320 -18.24 -21.24 17.37
N ARG A 321 -18.45 -19.99 17.79
CA ARG A 321 -17.50 -19.13 18.54
C ARG A 321 -17.65 -19.34 20.05
N PRO A 322 -16.58 -19.14 20.86
CA PRO A 322 -16.66 -19.25 22.32
C PRO A 322 -17.34 -18.03 22.94
N ALA A 323 -18.08 -18.29 24.02
CA ALA A 323 -18.94 -17.34 24.71
C ALA A 323 -18.14 -16.42 25.66
N GLY A 324 -18.31 -15.11 25.48
CA GLY A 324 -18.01 -14.07 26.46
C GLY A 324 -19.11 -13.01 26.40
N SER A 325 -19.98 -13.00 27.42
CA SER A 325 -21.14 -12.14 27.69
C SER A 325 -21.75 -11.35 26.51
N ALA A 326 -22.65 -12.00 25.77
CA ALA A 326 -23.47 -11.34 24.77
C ALA A 326 -24.61 -10.55 25.44
N ALA A 327 -24.67 -9.24 25.20
CA ALA A 327 -25.97 -8.59 25.07
C ALA A 327 -26.73 -9.34 23.96
N ALA A 328 -27.90 -9.88 24.29
CA ALA A 328 -28.66 -10.71 23.36
C ALA A 328 -28.88 -9.95 22.04
N MET A 329 -28.44 -10.53 20.92
CA MET A 329 -28.59 -9.93 19.59
C MET A 329 -30.07 -9.63 19.33
N PRO A 330 -30.42 -8.38 18.96
CA PRO A 330 -31.80 -8.04 18.61
C PRO A 330 -32.28 -8.87 17.41
N PRO A 331 -33.57 -9.20 17.31
CA PRO A 331 -34.12 -9.97 16.19
C PRO A 331 -33.89 -9.35 14.80
N TRP A 332 -33.67 -8.02 14.73
CA TRP A 332 -33.34 -7.35 13.47
C TRP A 332 -31.89 -7.59 13.05
N ALA A 333 -30.97 -7.84 13.99
CA ALA A 333 -29.54 -8.02 13.72
C ALA A 333 -29.22 -9.38 13.06
N THR A 334 -30.15 -10.33 13.10
CA THR A 334 -30.01 -11.63 12.41
C THR A 334 -30.56 -11.62 10.99
N GLN A 335 -31.12 -10.49 10.53
CA GLN A 335 -31.77 -10.38 9.23
C GLN A 335 -30.80 -9.94 8.14
N THR A 336 -31.12 -10.29 6.89
CA THR A 336 -30.43 -9.79 5.70
C THR A 336 -31.32 -8.79 4.99
N VAL A 337 -30.82 -7.56 4.81
CA VAL A 337 -31.52 -6.54 4.03
C VAL A 337 -31.21 -6.73 2.57
N LYS A 338 -32.27 -6.71 1.75
CA LYS A 338 -32.18 -6.75 0.28
C LYS A 338 -32.75 -5.48 -0.32
N ALA A 339 -32.11 -4.95 -1.35
CA ALA A 339 -32.62 -3.82 -2.11
C ALA A 339 -32.39 -4.05 -3.61
N THR A 340 -33.41 -3.71 -4.39
CA THR A 340 -33.37 -3.77 -5.85
C THR A 340 -33.14 -2.38 -6.42
N GLY A 341 -32.48 -2.31 -7.57
CA GLY A 341 -32.28 -1.09 -8.32
C GLY A 341 -32.39 -1.34 -9.81
N THR A 342 -32.93 -0.37 -10.53
CA THR A 342 -33.17 -0.44 -11.97
C THR A 342 -32.27 0.56 -12.70
N GLY A 343 -31.67 0.14 -13.79
CA GLY A 343 -30.86 0.98 -14.66
C GLY A 343 -31.37 0.93 -16.09
N VAL A 344 -31.53 2.11 -16.68
CA VAL A 344 -32.05 2.28 -18.03
C VAL A 344 -30.88 2.70 -18.94
N PRO A 345 -30.64 2.01 -20.07
CA PRO A 345 -29.63 2.43 -21.02
C PRO A 345 -29.95 3.80 -21.63
N ARG A 346 -28.93 4.53 -22.08
CA ARG A 346 -29.14 5.77 -22.81
C ARG A 346 -29.92 5.53 -24.11
N GLU A 347 -30.83 6.43 -24.43
CA GLU A 347 -31.67 6.34 -25.63
C GLU A 347 -30.80 6.22 -26.90
N GLY A 348 -31.05 5.18 -27.70
CA GLY A 348 -30.27 4.86 -28.91
C GLY A 348 -28.96 4.09 -28.67
N ALA A 349 -28.58 3.80 -27.43
CA ALA A 349 -27.41 2.97 -27.13
C ALA A 349 -27.73 1.48 -27.39
N LEU A 350 -26.91 0.82 -28.21
CA LEU A 350 -27.07 -0.59 -28.59
C LEU A 350 -25.81 -1.40 -28.27
N GLY A 351 -25.98 -2.69 -28.03
CA GLY A 351 -24.88 -3.64 -27.83
C GLY A 351 -24.39 -3.75 -26.38
N THR A 352 -23.21 -4.35 -26.21
CA THR A 352 -22.63 -4.70 -24.90
C THR A 352 -22.33 -3.49 -24.02
N ALA A 353 -22.01 -2.34 -24.61
CA ALA A 353 -21.75 -1.10 -23.90
C ALA A 353 -23.01 -0.55 -23.21
N ALA A 354 -24.16 -0.57 -23.91
CA ALA A 354 -25.44 -0.12 -23.38
C ALA A 354 -25.90 -1.00 -22.20
N ARG A 355 -25.68 -2.32 -22.31
CA ARG A 355 -25.96 -3.28 -21.24
C ARG A 355 -25.10 -3.01 -20.00
N LEU A 356 -23.79 -2.81 -20.17
CA LEU A 356 -22.89 -2.54 -19.05
C LEU A 356 -23.20 -1.20 -18.36
N GLU A 357 -23.64 -0.20 -19.12
CA GLU A 357 -24.08 1.09 -18.59
C GLU A 357 -25.34 0.94 -17.72
N ALA A 358 -26.36 0.26 -18.24
CA ALA A 358 -27.59 -0.01 -17.50
C ALA A 358 -27.34 -0.87 -16.24
N GLU A 359 -26.43 -1.83 -16.30
CA GLU A 359 -26.05 -2.65 -15.14
C GLU A 359 -25.39 -1.81 -14.04
N ARG A 360 -24.46 -0.91 -14.42
CA ARG A 360 -23.81 0.01 -13.46
C ARG A 360 -24.80 1.01 -12.86
N ALA A 361 -25.75 1.50 -13.65
CA ALA A 361 -26.82 2.38 -13.17
C ALA A 361 -27.74 1.63 -12.19
N ALA A 362 -28.12 0.40 -12.51
CA ALA A 362 -28.93 -0.47 -11.65
C ALA A 362 -28.23 -0.75 -10.32
N GLU A 363 -26.93 -1.05 -10.35
CA GLU A 363 -26.12 -1.28 -9.15
C GLU A 363 -26.03 -0.04 -8.26
N ALA A 364 -25.84 1.15 -8.85
CA ALA A 364 -25.79 2.40 -8.10
C ALA A 364 -27.13 2.71 -7.39
N VAL A 365 -28.26 2.48 -8.08
CA VAL A 365 -29.61 2.61 -7.50
C VAL A 365 -29.84 1.56 -6.41
N ALA A 366 -29.45 0.31 -6.63
CA ALA A 366 -29.59 -0.76 -5.66
C ALA A 366 -28.79 -0.49 -4.38
N ARG A 367 -27.55 0.01 -4.53
CA ARG A 367 -26.71 0.44 -3.39
C ARG A 367 -27.36 1.60 -2.63
N ARG A 368 -27.87 2.61 -3.31
CA ARG A 368 -28.59 3.73 -2.66
C ARG A 368 -29.80 3.24 -1.87
N ASN A 369 -30.64 2.40 -2.47
CA ASN A 369 -31.82 1.85 -1.81
C ASN A 369 -31.44 0.98 -0.60
N LEU A 370 -30.33 0.25 -0.69
CA LEU A 370 -29.81 -0.56 0.42
C LEU A 370 -29.33 0.32 1.58
N VAL A 371 -28.59 1.39 1.28
CA VAL A 371 -28.13 2.38 2.25
C VAL A 371 -29.31 3.01 2.98
N GLU A 372 -30.36 3.43 2.27
CA GLU A 372 -31.58 3.98 2.87
C GLU A 372 -32.28 2.98 3.80
N LYS A 373 -32.41 1.71 3.37
CA LYS A 373 -32.99 0.65 4.22
C LYS A 373 -32.18 0.42 5.49
N VAL A 374 -30.85 0.43 5.39
CA VAL A 374 -29.96 0.25 6.55
C VAL A 374 -30.02 1.44 7.50
N HIS A 375 -30.04 2.67 6.98
CA HIS A 375 -30.21 3.87 7.79
C HIS A 375 -31.56 3.92 8.52
N GLY A 376 -32.61 3.37 7.92
CA GLY A 376 -33.94 3.25 8.52
C GLY A 376 -34.08 2.14 9.59
N VAL A 377 -33.05 1.30 9.80
CA VAL A 377 -33.10 0.28 10.86
C VAL A 377 -33.15 0.97 12.22
N ARG A 378 -34.12 0.57 13.05
CA ARG A 378 -34.24 1.04 14.43
C ARG A 378 -33.31 0.25 15.33
N ILE A 379 -32.41 0.95 16.01
CA ILE A 379 -31.47 0.37 16.96
C ILE A 379 -32.16 0.15 18.31
N ASP A 380 -32.97 1.13 18.74
CA ASP A 380 -33.78 1.08 19.96
C ASP A 380 -35.15 1.75 19.76
N ALA A 381 -35.88 2.00 20.85
CA ALA A 381 -37.24 2.56 20.82
C ALA A 381 -37.32 4.00 20.28
N GLN A 382 -36.22 4.77 20.30
CA GLN A 382 -36.20 6.20 19.94
C GLN A 382 -35.12 6.57 18.90
N THR A 383 -34.21 5.65 18.58
CA THR A 383 -33.00 5.93 17.79
C THR A 383 -32.89 5.00 16.58
N THR A 384 -32.66 5.58 15.40
CA THR A 384 -32.33 4.86 14.17
C THR A 384 -30.82 4.83 13.90
N VAL A 385 -30.38 3.97 12.98
CA VAL A 385 -29.00 3.98 12.49
C VAL A 385 -28.61 5.34 11.92
N GLN A 386 -29.53 6.03 11.25
CA GLN A 386 -29.30 7.39 10.76
C GLN A 386 -29.03 8.39 11.88
N ASP A 387 -29.81 8.35 12.96
CA ASP A 387 -29.61 9.22 14.13
C ASP A 387 -28.25 8.93 14.78
N TYR A 388 -27.90 7.64 14.89
CA TYR A 388 -26.65 7.18 15.50
C TYR A 388 -25.40 7.63 14.72
N VAL A 389 -25.47 7.56 13.38
CA VAL A 389 -24.43 8.01 12.46
C VAL A 389 -24.28 9.54 12.46
N THR A 390 -25.36 10.29 12.67
CA THR A 390 -25.35 11.76 12.67
C THR A 390 -24.67 12.34 13.91
N VAL A 391 -24.75 11.63 15.04
CA VAL A 391 -24.22 12.08 16.34
C VAL A 391 -22.75 11.72 16.51
N ASN A 392 -22.24 10.69 15.82
CA ASN A 392 -20.90 10.19 16.03
C ASN A 392 -20.18 9.91 14.70
N ASP A 393 -19.20 10.76 14.38
CA ASP A 393 -18.36 10.66 13.18
C ASP A 393 -17.63 9.31 13.07
N ARG A 394 -17.31 8.66 14.20
CA ARG A 394 -16.72 7.32 14.22
C ARG A 394 -17.72 6.26 13.76
N VAL A 395 -18.94 6.32 14.28
CA VAL A 395 -20.04 5.44 13.86
C VAL A 395 -20.37 5.67 12.39
N GLN A 396 -20.36 6.93 11.93
CA GLN A 396 -20.51 7.24 10.51
C GLN A 396 -19.48 6.53 9.65
N ALA A 397 -18.21 6.59 10.04
CA ALA A 397 -17.13 5.93 9.31
C ALA A 397 -17.28 4.40 9.30
N GLU A 398 -17.61 3.80 10.45
CA GLU A 398 -17.81 2.35 10.59
C GLU A 398 -19.04 1.86 9.80
N VAL A 399 -20.18 2.56 9.87
CA VAL A 399 -21.40 2.24 9.11
C VAL A 399 -21.18 2.42 7.61
N SER A 400 -20.47 3.48 7.20
CA SER A 400 -20.12 3.70 5.78
C SER A 400 -19.24 2.57 5.23
N ARG A 401 -18.28 2.08 6.04
CA ARG A 401 -17.44 0.92 5.68
C ARG A 401 -18.27 -0.36 5.58
N TYR A 402 -19.16 -0.59 6.53
CA TYR A 402 -20.04 -1.76 6.53
C TYR A 402 -20.96 -1.79 5.29
N LEU A 403 -21.53 -0.64 4.91
CA LEU A 403 -22.36 -0.50 3.70
C LEU A 403 -21.60 -0.82 2.41
N ALA A 404 -20.28 -0.61 2.37
CA ALA A 404 -19.44 -0.97 1.22
C ALA A 404 -19.33 -2.49 1.01
N GLY A 405 -19.62 -3.30 2.05
CA GLY A 405 -19.61 -4.77 2.00
C GLY A 405 -20.83 -5.42 1.33
N ALA A 406 -21.77 -4.62 0.80
CA ALA A 406 -22.97 -5.13 0.13
C ALA A 406 -22.64 -5.97 -1.10
N ARG A 407 -23.36 -7.10 -1.27
CA ARG A 407 -23.08 -8.10 -2.30
C ARG A 407 -24.22 -8.22 -3.30
N LEU A 408 -23.86 -8.51 -4.55
CA LEU A 408 -24.82 -8.86 -5.60
C LEU A 408 -25.45 -10.22 -5.30
N VAL A 409 -26.76 -10.31 -5.48
CA VAL A 409 -27.52 -11.55 -5.35
C VAL A 409 -28.15 -11.89 -6.68
N GLY A 410 -27.75 -13.04 -7.21
CA GLY A 410 -28.25 -13.54 -8.49
C GLY A 410 -27.67 -12.81 -9.70
N GLU A 411 -28.17 -13.16 -10.87
CA GLU A 411 -27.80 -12.49 -12.13
C GLU A 411 -28.69 -11.27 -12.37
N PRO A 412 -28.18 -10.21 -13.03
CA PRO A 412 -28.99 -9.06 -13.42
C PRO A 412 -30.16 -9.48 -14.31
N VAL A 413 -31.38 -9.06 -13.95
CA VAL A 413 -32.59 -9.37 -14.71
C VAL A 413 -32.76 -8.33 -15.82
N ILE A 414 -32.82 -8.79 -17.06
CA ILE A 414 -33.02 -7.91 -18.22
C ILE A 414 -34.49 -7.95 -18.57
N MET A 415 -35.11 -6.77 -18.59
CA MET A 415 -36.49 -6.60 -19.01
C MET A 415 -36.60 -6.45 -20.54
N PRO A 416 -37.79 -6.72 -21.13
CA PRO A 416 -38.00 -6.64 -22.58
C PRO A 416 -37.77 -5.24 -23.18
N ASP A 417 -37.84 -4.19 -22.36
CA ASP A 417 -37.60 -2.80 -22.71
C ASP A 417 -36.10 -2.40 -22.67
N GLY A 418 -35.21 -3.33 -22.29
CA GLY A 418 -33.78 -3.08 -22.13
C GLY A 418 -33.37 -2.56 -20.75
N THR A 419 -34.32 -2.37 -19.82
CA THR A 419 -34.04 -2.03 -18.43
C THR A 419 -33.38 -3.22 -17.72
N ILE A 420 -32.37 -2.94 -16.89
CA ILE A 420 -31.69 -3.97 -16.08
C ILE A 420 -32.03 -3.77 -14.61
N GLU A 421 -32.44 -4.84 -13.95
CA GLU A 421 -32.69 -4.88 -12.51
C GLU A 421 -31.57 -5.66 -11.80
N VAL A 422 -31.05 -5.09 -10.73
CA VAL A 422 -29.98 -5.65 -9.89
C VAL A 422 -30.46 -5.72 -8.45
N THR A 423 -30.22 -6.85 -7.79
CA THR A 423 -30.50 -7.03 -6.35
C THR A 423 -29.20 -7.08 -5.56
N MET A 424 -29.12 -6.25 -4.52
CA MET A 424 -28.03 -6.22 -3.55
C MET A 424 -28.52 -6.73 -2.19
N GLU A 425 -27.66 -7.44 -1.46
CA GLU A 425 -27.92 -7.84 -0.07
C GLU A 425 -26.81 -7.45 0.89
N LEU A 426 -27.19 -7.25 2.15
CA LEU A 426 -26.28 -6.96 3.25
C LEU A 426 -26.82 -7.57 4.56
N PRO A 427 -26.07 -8.46 5.24
CA PRO A 427 -26.48 -9.07 6.51
C PRO A 427 -26.25 -8.11 7.69
N LEU A 428 -27.27 -7.92 8.53
CA LEU A 428 -27.30 -6.91 9.61
C LEU A 428 -26.52 -7.29 10.88
N ASP A 429 -25.87 -8.45 10.90
CA ASP A 429 -25.09 -8.93 12.05
C ASP A 429 -23.87 -8.04 12.30
N GLY A 430 -23.22 -7.60 11.22
CA GLY A 430 -22.10 -6.65 11.27
C GLY A 430 -22.52 -5.28 11.82
N LEU A 431 -23.74 -4.84 11.52
CA LEU A 431 -24.28 -3.56 12.00
C LEU A 431 -24.48 -3.57 13.51
N TRP A 432 -24.91 -4.69 14.08
CA TRP A 432 -25.06 -4.82 15.52
C TRP A 432 -23.72 -4.72 16.26
N GLN A 433 -22.63 -5.23 15.69
CA GLN A 433 -21.30 -5.11 16.33
C GLN A 433 -20.84 -3.65 16.43
N ILE A 434 -21.10 -2.86 15.39
CA ILE A 434 -20.78 -1.42 15.35
C ILE A 434 -21.57 -0.66 16.42
N VAL A 435 -22.86 -0.93 16.50
CA VAL A 435 -23.77 -0.24 17.42
C VAL A 435 -23.57 -0.68 18.87
N SER A 436 -23.46 -1.98 19.14
CA SER A 436 -23.28 -2.52 20.49
C SER A 436 -21.88 -2.25 21.05
N GLY A 437 -20.84 -2.28 20.21
CA GLY A 437 -19.47 -1.91 20.62
C GLY A 437 -19.36 -0.46 21.09
N THR A 438 -20.21 0.43 20.58
CA THR A 438 -20.23 1.85 20.94
C THR A 438 -21.03 2.11 22.22
N GLN A 439 -22.08 1.31 22.51
CA GLN A 439 -22.85 1.43 23.76
C GLN A 439 -22.05 1.02 25.01
N VAL A 440 -21.14 0.05 24.90
CA VAL A 440 -20.27 -0.36 26.02
C VAL A 440 -19.28 0.75 26.40
N ALA A 441 -18.84 1.56 25.42
CA ALA A 441 -17.91 2.66 25.64
C ALA A 441 -18.54 3.93 26.26
N GLN A 442 -19.88 4.01 26.38
CA GLN A 442 -20.58 5.13 27.00
C GLN A 442 -21.13 4.83 28.41
N ALA A 443 -20.97 3.59 28.89
CA ALA A 443 -21.36 3.17 30.23
C ALA A 443 -20.19 3.14 31.24
N GLU A 444 -18.98 3.45 30.77
CA GLU A 444 -17.78 3.78 31.56
C GLU A 444 -17.55 5.29 31.54
#